data_AF-A0A8T9Q2R7-F1
#
_entry.id   AF-A0A8T9Q2R7-F1
#
_cell.length_a   1.000
_cell.length_b   1.000
_cell.length_c   1.000
_cell.angle_alpha   90.00
_cell.angle_beta   90.00
_cell.angle_gamma   90.00
#
_symmetry.space_group_name_H-M   'P 1'
#
loop_
_entity.id
_entity.type
_entity.pdbx_description
1 polymer ?
#
loop_
_entity_poly.entity_id
_entity_poly.type
_entity_poly.pdbx_seq_one_letter_code
_entity_poly.pdbx_strand_id
1 'polypeptide(L)'
;MLAIVVAMGSMLLSAAGLISILPPSAPQLAALAPDSTQAQPLDSAQLAAAPAAIDSVTMVASIQGKAIFENNCAQCHAINEVVVGPALKDVHTRRSIAWLVPWVRNSSKMVASGDEYAVKIFNQYQKQQMPSFQLSEAEIKSIMAYIEVESTLTAYNNTTGPLPYPR
;
A
#
# COMPACT_ATOMS: atom_id res chain seq x y z
N MET A 1 63.99 -8.23 -21.56
CA MET A 1 64.70 -9.02 -20.53
C MET A 1 63.98 -8.76 -19.23
N LEU A 2 63.38 -9.69 -18.49
CA LEU A 2 63.62 -11.11 -18.38
C LEU A 2 62.34 -11.76 -17.82
N ALA A 3 61.90 -12.86 -18.42
CA ALA A 3 60.90 -13.74 -17.85
C ALA A 3 61.52 -14.51 -16.66
N ILE A 4 60.79 -14.69 -15.56
CA ILE A 4 61.11 -15.72 -14.58
C ILE A 4 59.85 -16.54 -14.32
N VAL A 5 59.86 -17.69 -14.99
CA VAL A 5 59.10 -18.90 -14.72
C VAL A 5 59.71 -19.54 -13.47
N VAL A 6 58.91 -19.87 -12.46
CA VAL A 6 59.25 -20.90 -11.48
C VAL A 6 58.07 -21.86 -11.41
N ALA A 7 58.22 -22.95 -12.17
CA ALA A 7 57.53 -24.20 -11.96
C ALA A 7 58.37 -25.04 -10.99
N MET A 8 57.72 -25.71 -10.03
CA MET A 8 58.16 -26.88 -9.24
C MET A 8 57.10 -27.00 -8.12
N GLY A 9 56.08 -27.86 -8.19
CA GLY A 9 56.15 -29.30 -8.43
C GLY A 9 56.11 -30.01 -7.08
N SER A 10 55.07 -30.81 -6.81
CA SER A 10 55.16 -32.09 -6.09
C SER A 10 53.78 -32.74 -5.96
N MET A 11 53.68 -33.91 -6.58
CA MET A 11 52.66 -34.94 -6.40
C MET A 11 52.51 -35.32 -4.93
N LEU A 12 51.27 -35.59 -4.49
CA LEU A 12 50.98 -36.70 -3.58
C LEU A 12 49.58 -37.26 -3.92
N LEU A 13 49.47 -38.56 -3.71
CA LEU A 13 48.62 -39.54 -4.36
C LEU A 13 47.54 -40.07 -3.39
N SER A 14 46.39 -40.50 -3.92
CA SER A 14 45.34 -41.34 -3.28
C SER A 14 44.43 -40.62 -2.26
N ALA A 15 43.13 -40.92 -2.10
CA ALA A 15 42.37 -42.15 -2.32
C ALA A 15 40.88 -41.83 -2.59
N ALA A 16 40.16 -42.85 -3.06
CA ALA A 16 38.76 -42.84 -3.46
C ALA A 16 37.76 -42.35 -2.40
N GLY A 17 36.72 -41.66 -2.87
CA GLY A 17 35.50 -41.35 -2.13
C GLY A 17 34.36 -41.04 -3.10
N LEU A 18 33.58 -42.05 -3.48
CA LEU A 18 32.35 -41.91 -4.26
C LEU A 18 31.25 -41.36 -3.34
N ILE A 19 30.83 -40.12 -3.55
CA ILE A 19 29.55 -39.62 -3.06
C ILE A 19 28.85 -38.94 -4.24
N SER A 20 27.75 -39.57 -4.67
CA SER A 20 26.80 -39.04 -5.63
C SER A 20 26.22 -37.72 -5.12
N ILE A 21 26.45 -36.63 -5.84
CA ILE A 21 25.79 -35.34 -5.61
C ILE A 21 24.99 -35.00 -6.87
N LEU A 22 23.70 -34.77 -6.66
CA LEU A 22 22.67 -34.48 -7.66
C LEU A 22 23.03 -33.28 -8.58
N PRO A 23 22.49 -33.22 -9.81
CA PRO A 23 22.58 -32.03 -10.66
C PRO A 23 21.70 -30.87 -10.13
N PRO A 24 22.06 -29.61 -10.44
CA PRO A 24 21.32 -28.43 -9.99
C PRO A 24 20.04 -28.25 -10.81
N SER A 25 18.89 -28.22 -10.13
CA SER A 25 17.62 -27.81 -10.72
C SER A 25 17.58 -26.29 -10.86
N ALA A 26 17.36 -25.82 -12.08
CA ALA A 26 17.12 -24.41 -12.40
C ALA A 26 15.87 -23.87 -11.67
N PRO A 27 15.82 -22.57 -11.32
CA PRO A 27 14.59 -21.97 -10.82
C PRO A 27 13.60 -21.80 -11.97
N GLN A 28 12.45 -22.45 -11.87
CA GLN A 28 11.32 -22.22 -12.76
C GLN A 28 10.73 -20.84 -12.47
N LEU A 29 10.80 -19.98 -13.49
CA LEU A 29 10.03 -18.76 -13.64
C LEU A 29 8.55 -19.16 -13.83
N ALA A 30 7.82 -19.31 -12.73
CA ALA A 30 6.36 -19.47 -12.74
C ALA A 30 5.71 -18.14 -12.38
N ALA A 31 4.85 -17.67 -13.28
CA ALA A 31 4.08 -16.45 -13.18
C ALA A 31 3.21 -16.42 -11.91
N LEU A 32 3.35 -15.37 -11.11
CA LEU A 32 2.40 -14.99 -10.07
C LEU A 32 1.20 -14.30 -10.76
N ALA A 33 0.22 -15.09 -11.15
CA ALA A 33 -1.14 -14.58 -11.30
C ALA A 33 -1.77 -14.50 -9.90
N PRO A 34 -2.48 -13.41 -9.52
CA PRO A 34 -3.18 -13.38 -8.24
C PRO A 34 -4.36 -14.37 -8.26
N ASP A 35 -4.26 -15.41 -7.43
CA ASP A 35 -5.35 -16.33 -7.10
C ASP A 35 -6.53 -15.54 -6.54
N SER A 36 -7.64 -15.53 -7.28
CA SER A 36 -8.85 -14.77 -6.96
C SER A 36 -9.73 -15.45 -5.91
N THR A 37 -9.18 -16.41 -5.16
CA THR A 37 -9.91 -17.22 -4.17
C THR A 37 -9.60 -16.85 -2.72
N GLN A 38 -8.81 -15.80 -2.47
CA GLN A 38 -8.49 -15.33 -1.11
C GLN A 38 -9.16 -14.01 -0.72
N ALA A 39 -10.44 -13.84 -1.03
CA ALA A 39 -11.29 -13.01 -0.18
C ALA A 39 -11.69 -13.85 1.04
N GLN A 40 -10.87 -13.83 2.09
CA GLN A 40 -11.27 -14.41 3.37
C GLN A 40 -12.51 -13.64 3.88
N PRO A 41 -13.58 -14.32 4.30
CA PRO A 41 -14.72 -13.66 4.94
C PRO A 41 -14.20 -12.90 6.16
N LEU A 42 -14.53 -11.62 6.28
CA LEU A 42 -14.38 -10.91 7.54
C LEU A 42 -15.16 -11.70 8.59
N ASP A 43 -14.47 -12.23 9.60
CA ASP A 43 -15.09 -12.91 10.73
C ASP A 43 -16.15 -11.98 11.36
N SER A 44 -17.33 -12.54 11.61
CA SER A 44 -18.42 -11.99 12.42
C SER A 44 -17.98 -11.26 13.69
N ALA A 45 -16.84 -11.61 14.29
CA ALA A 45 -16.26 -10.90 15.43
C ALA A 45 -15.75 -9.48 15.07
N GLN A 46 -15.22 -9.29 13.85
CA GLN A 46 -14.78 -7.99 13.33
C GLN A 46 -15.95 -7.03 13.12
N LEU A 47 -17.11 -7.57 12.72
CA LEU A 47 -18.33 -6.80 12.46
C LEU A 47 -19.03 -6.36 13.76
N ALA A 48 -18.78 -7.06 14.87
CA ALA A 48 -19.39 -6.77 16.17
C ALA A 48 -18.65 -5.69 16.98
N ALA A 49 -17.40 -5.37 16.62
CA ALA A 49 -16.54 -4.45 17.37
C ALA A 49 -16.31 -3.09 16.68
N ALA A 50 -16.64 -2.97 15.39
CA ALA A 50 -16.72 -1.67 14.73
C ALA A 50 -17.91 -0.88 15.32
N PRO A 51 -17.78 0.43 15.57
CA PRO A 51 -18.91 1.20 16.04
C PRO A 51 -20.06 1.06 15.05
N ALA A 52 -21.30 1.03 15.55
CA ALA A 52 -22.55 0.97 14.79
C ALA A 52 -22.74 2.11 13.74
N ALA A 53 -21.71 2.93 13.53
CA ALA A 53 -21.62 4.02 12.57
C ALA A 53 -21.14 3.58 11.18
N ILE A 54 -20.56 2.38 11.00
CA ILE A 54 -20.10 1.92 9.68
C ILE A 54 -20.97 0.77 9.19
N ASP A 55 -21.64 0.98 8.05
CA ASP A 55 -22.43 -0.07 7.43
C ASP A 55 -21.55 -1.17 6.80
N SER A 56 -22.13 -2.35 6.63
CA SER A 56 -21.42 -3.51 6.07
C SER A 56 -20.94 -3.29 4.63
N VAL A 57 -21.61 -2.41 3.87
CA VAL A 57 -21.22 -2.08 2.49
C VAL A 57 -19.90 -1.32 2.48
N THR A 58 -19.76 -0.32 3.35
CA THR A 58 -18.57 0.50 3.53
C THR A 58 -17.42 -0.36 4.06
N MET A 59 -17.70 -1.26 5.00
CA MET A 59 -16.69 -2.20 5.49
C MET A 59 -16.18 -3.13 4.39
N VAL A 60 -17.05 -3.71 3.57
CA VAL A 60 -16.61 -4.56 2.44
C VAL A 60 -15.80 -3.76 1.42
N ALA A 61 -16.24 -2.54 1.07
CA ALA A 61 -15.51 -1.66 0.16
C ALA A 61 -14.11 -1.27 0.70
N SER A 62 -13.98 -1.09 2.02
CA SER A 62 -12.71 -0.73 2.65
C SER A 62 -11.61 -1.78 2.47
N ILE A 63 -11.95 -3.06 2.32
CA ILE A 63 -10.96 -4.13 2.11
C ILE A 63 -10.21 -3.90 0.79
N GLN A 64 -10.96 -3.63 -0.28
CA GLN A 64 -10.38 -3.30 -1.57
C GLN A 64 -9.66 -1.94 -1.51
N GLY A 65 -10.26 -0.97 -0.83
CA GLY A 65 -9.70 0.36 -0.62
C GLY A 65 -8.31 0.33 0.02
N LYS A 66 -8.12 -0.50 1.03
CA LYS A 66 -6.85 -0.67 1.74
C LYS A 66 -5.73 -1.10 0.79
N ALA A 67 -5.97 -2.12 -0.03
CA ALA A 67 -4.96 -2.60 -0.97
C ALA A 67 -4.57 -1.52 -1.99
N ILE A 68 -5.54 -0.74 -2.48
CA ILE A 68 -5.25 0.35 -3.41
C ILE A 68 -4.48 1.47 -2.70
N PHE A 69 -4.88 1.81 -1.47
CA PHE A 69 -4.23 2.84 -0.66
C PHE A 69 -2.77 2.50 -0.37
N GLU A 70 -2.47 1.27 0.05
CA GLU A 70 -1.11 0.84 0.38
C GLU A 70 -0.18 0.91 -0.84
N ASN A 71 -0.70 0.56 -2.02
CA ASN A 71 0.08 0.57 -3.26
C ASN A 71 0.29 1.96 -3.87
N ASN A 72 -0.61 2.92 -3.61
CA ASN A 72 -0.65 4.18 -4.36
C ASN A 72 -0.52 5.44 -3.49
N CYS A 73 -0.83 5.35 -2.20
CA CYS A 73 -1.05 6.52 -1.34
C CYS A 73 -0.17 6.52 -0.07
N ALA A 74 0.09 5.34 0.50
CA ALA A 74 0.73 5.19 1.81
C ALA A 74 2.17 5.76 1.89
N GLN A 75 2.85 5.91 0.76
CA GLN A 75 4.19 6.51 0.72
C GLN A 75 4.18 8.02 1.06
N CYS A 76 3.05 8.69 0.85
CA CYS A 76 2.93 10.14 1.00
C CYS A 76 1.87 10.55 2.01
N HIS A 77 0.94 9.67 2.33
CA HIS A 77 -0.19 9.96 3.20
C HIS A 77 -0.33 8.92 4.30
N ALA A 78 -0.60 9.40 5.51
CA ALA A 78 -1.11 8.60 6.61
C ALA A 78 -2.54 9.05 6.94
N ILE A 79 -3.26 8.22 7.71
CA ILE A 79 -4.59 8.59 8.18
C ILE A 79 -4.48 9.75 9.18
N ASN A 80 -3.67 9.61 10.23
CA ASN A 80 -3.74 10.52 11.38
C ASN A 80 -2.61 11.56 11.47
N GLU A 81 -1.66 11.53 10.54
CA GLU A 81 -0.47 12.40 10.59
C GLU A 81 -0.08 12.91 9.21
N VAL A 82 0.68 14.00 9.19
CA VAL A 82 1.27 14.56 7.99
C VAL A 82 2.56 13.80 7.69
N VAL A 83 2.69 13.30 6.46
CA VAL A 83 3.91 12.61 5.98
C VAL A 83 4.59 13.51 4.94
N VAL A 84 4.24 13.33 3.67
CA VAL A 84 4.58 14.27 2.59
C VAL A 84 3.36 15.15 2.28
N GLY A 85 2.19 14.51 2.20
CA GLY A 85 0.90 15.16 2.06
C GLY A 85 0.14 15.25 3.39
N PRO A 86 -1.03 15.92 3.39
CA PRO A 86 -1.90 16.04 4.55
C PRO A 86 -2.33 14.68 5.13
N ALA A 87 -2.60 14.66 6.43
CA ALA A 87 -3.35 13.60 7.08
C ALA A 87 -4.73 13.43 6.42
N LEU A 88 -5.12 12.19 6.17
CA LEU A 88 -6.36 11.87 5.44
C LEU A 88 -7.56 11.55 6.33
N LYS A 89 -7.36 11.45 7.66
CA LYS A 89 -8.43 11.25 8.64
C LYS A 89 -9.60 12.15 8.32
N ASP A 90 -10.80 11.60 8.17
CA ASP A 90 -12.05 12.32 7.91
C ASP A 90 -12.08 13.14 6.60
N VAL A 91 -11.24 12.84 5.58
CA VAL A 91 -11.25 13.59 4.30
C VAL A 91 -12.60 13.54 3.58
N HIS A 92 -13.34 12.44 3.74
CA HIS A 92 -14.70 12.26 3.20
C HIS A 92 -15.72 13.24 3.81
N THR A 93 -15.44 13.81 5.00
CA THR A 93 -16.25 14.87 5.62
C THR A 93 -15.85 16.27 5.13
N ARG A 94 -14.59 16.45 4.70
CA ARG A 94 -14.06 17.74 4.23
C ARG A 94 -14.39 18.03 2.78
N ARG A 95 -14.51 16.98 1.96
CA ARG A 95 -14.73 17.09 0.50
C ARG A 95 -15.63 15.97 0.02
N SER A 96 -16.52 16.32 -0.92
CA SER A 96 -17.40 15.35 -1.55
C SER A 96 -16.65 14.43 -2.50
N ILE A 97 -17.21 13.24 -2.76
CA ILE A 97 -16.68 12.32 -3.78
C ILE A 97 -16.57 12.98 -5.16
N ALA A 98 -17.55 13.81 -5.54
CA ALA A 98 -17.52 14.54 -6.79
C ALA A 98 -16.29 15.45 -6.93
N TRP A 99 -15.74 15.94 -5.81
CA TRP A 99 -14.49 16.71 -5.78
C TRP A 99 -13.25 15.81 -5.67
N LEU A 100 -13.32 14.75 -4.85
CA LEU A 100 -12.19 13.86 -4.60
C LEU A 100 -11.79 13.01 -5.82
N VAL A 101 -12.76 12.61 -6.66
CA VAL A 101 -12.48 11.82 -7.88
C VAL A 101 -11.57 12.57 -8.86
N PRO A 102 -11.89 13.81 -9.32
CA PRO A 102 -10.98 14.55 -10.19
C PRO A 102 -9.67 14.92 -9.47
N TRP A 103 -9.69 15.13 -8.15
CA TRP A 103 -8.47 15.44 -7.37
C TRP A 103 -7.46 14.30 -7.38
N VAL A 104 -7.90 13.08 -7.05
CA VAL A 104 -7.04 11.90 -7.07
C VAL A 104 -6.57 11.60 -8.50
N ARG A 105 -7.40 11.83 -9.51
CA ARG A 105 -7.00 11.60 -10.91
C ARG A 105 -5.96 12.60 -11.39
N ASN A 106 -6.11 13.88 -11.06
CA ASN A 106 -5.18 14.93 -11.49
C ASN A 106 -5.33 16.20 -10.63
N SER A 107 -4.68 16.22 -9.48
CA SER A 107 -4.68 17.37 -8.57
C SER A 107 -4.08 18.62 -9.22
N SER A 108 -3.01 18.48 -10.01
CA SER A 108 -2.34 19.60 -10.70
C SER A 108 -3.28 20.34 -11.64
N LYS A 109 -4.19 19.62 -12.32
CA LYS A 109 -5.21 20.24 -13.18
C LYS A 109 -6.19 21.09 -12.38
N MET A 110 -6.59 20.64 -11.19
CA MET A 110 -7.48 21.42 -10.31
C MET A 110 -6.78 22.66 -9.73
N VAL A 111 -5.49 22.53 -9.38
CA VAL A 111 -4.66 23.68 -8.98
C VAL A 111 -4.55 24.68 -10.14
N ALA A 112 -4.26 24.20 -11.35
CA ALA A 112 -4.12 25.04 -12.54
C ALA A 112 -5.44 25.71 -12.97
N SER A 113 -6.59 25.07 -12.72
CA SER A 113 -7.90 25.69 -12.96
C SER A 113 -8.29 26.73 -11.91
N GLY A 114 -7.48 26.89 -10.85
CA GLY A 114 -7.74 27.86 -9.79
C GLY A 114 -8.80 27.40 -8.77
N ASP A 115 -9.04 26.10 -8.60
CA ASP A 115 -9.89 25.62 -7.49
C ASP A 115 -9.28 26.08 -6.16
N GLU A 116 -10.03 26.88 -5.39
CA GLU A 116 -9.50 27.56 -4.22
C GLU A 116 -8.92 26.60 -3.17
N TYR A 117 -9.55 25.44 -3.01
CA TYR A 117 -9.09 24.45 -2.03
C TYR A 117 -7.87 23.69 -2.53
N ALA A 118 -7.86 23.31 -3.81
CA ALA A 118 -6.70 22.73 -4.48
C ALA A 118 -5.47 23.63 -4.35
N VAL A 119 -5.63 24.91 -4.69
CA VAL A 119 -4.57 25.93 -4.59
C VAL A 119 -4.11 26.13 -3.14
N LYS A 120 -5.06 26.18 -2.19
CA LYS A 120 -4.74 26.30 -0.76
C LYS A 120 -3.88 25.13 -0.28
N ILE A 121 -4.31 23.89 -0.53
CA ILE A 121 -3.59 22.69 -0.12
C ILE A 121 -2.22 22.64 -0.79
N PHE A 122 -2.14 22.91 -2.09
CA PHE A 122 -0.88 22.94 -2.83
C PHE A 122 0.14 23.91 -2.20
N ASN A 123 -0.29 25.13 -1.87
CA ASN A 123 0.59 26.11 -1.23
C ASN A 123 0.97 25.71 0.21
N GLN A 124 0.04 25.12 0.97
CA GLN A 124 0.28 24.70 2.35
C GLN A 124 1.31 23.56 2.45
N TYR A 125 1.34 22.65 1.47
CA TYR A 125 2.24 21.49 1.43
C TYR A 125 3.41 21.71 0.46
N GLN A 126 4.07 22.87 0.58
CA GLN A 126 5.32 23.22 -0.13
C GLN A 126 5.26 23.03 -1.65
N LYS A 127 4.09 23.15 -2.27
CA LYS A 127 3.89 22.94 -3.70
C LYS A 127 4.32 21.54 -4.17
N GLN A 128 4.26 20.56 -3.27
CA GLN A 128 4.49 19.16 -3.63
C GLN A 128 3.40 18.70 -4.60
N GLN A 129 3.81 18.08 -5.71
CA GLN A 129 2.90 17.55 -6.72
C GLN A 129 2.44 16.15 -6.29
N MET A 130 1.12 15.97 -6.14
CA MET A 130 0.55 14.63 -6.01
C MET A 130 0.52 13.99 -7.40
N PRO A 131 1.01 12.74 -7.57
CA PRO A 131 0.96 12.04 -8.84
C PRO A 131 -0.47 11.94 -9.39
N SER A 132 -0.59 11.83 -10.71
CA SER A 132 -1.87 11.54 -11.35
C SER A 132 -2.10 10.03 -11.39
N PHE A 133 -3.32 9.59 -11.07
CA PHE A 133 -3.67 8.18 -10.98
C PHE A 133 -4.74 7.81 -12.01
N GLN A 134 -4.60 6.63 -12.64
CA GLN A 134 -5.56 6.07 -13.60
C GLN A 134 -6.63 5.20 -12.92
N LEU A 135 -7.17 5.66 -11.80
CA LEU A 135 -8.16 4.93 -11.02
C LEU A 135 -9.59 5.24 -11.50
N SER A 136 -10.43 4.22 -11.51
CA SER A 136 -11.88 4.33 -11.68
C SER A 136 -12.52 5.07 -10.50
N GLU A 137 -13.75 5.56 -10.70
CA GLU A 137 -14.50 6.18 -9.60
C GLU A 137 -14.79 5.18 -8.48
N ALA A 138 -15.07 3.92 -8.83
CA ALA A 138 -15.32 2.85 -7.87
C ALA A 138 -14.10 2.59 -7.00
N GLU A 139 -12.90 2.49 -7.59
CA GLU A 139 -11.65 2.33 -6.84
C GLU A 139 -11.39 3.49 -5.89
N ILE A 140 -11.64 4.73 -6.34
CA ILE A 140 -11.48 5.92 -5.49
C ILE A 140 -12.50 5.90 -4.33
N LYS A 141 -13.75 5.50 -4.58
CA LYS A 141 -14.75 5.31 -3.51
C LYS A 141 -14.32 4.24 -2.51
N SER A 142 -13.74 3.13 -2.96
CA SER A 142 -13.20 2.10 -2.07
C SER A 142 -12.07 2.66 -1.19
N ILE A 143 -11.16 3.48 -1.74
CA ILE A 143 -10.14 4.18 -0.94
C ILE A 143 -10.78 5.08 0.12
N MET A 144 -11.83 5.83 -0.23
CA MET A 144 -12.51 6.71 0.73
C MET A 144 -13.22 5.92 1.84
N ALA A 145 -13.82 4.77 1.50
CA ALA A 145 -14.39 3.85 2.48
C ALA A 145 -13.33 3.32 3.45
N TYR A 146 -12.14 2.98 2.94
CA TYR A 146 -11.00 2.63 3.79
C TYR A 146 -10.61 3.76 4.75
N ILE A 147 -10.47 4.99 4.23
CA ILE A 147 -10.13 6.14 5.07
C ILE A 147 -11.22 6.40 6.12
N GLU A 148 -12.49 6.25 5.78
CA GLU A 148 -13.62 6.40 6.70
C GLU A 148 -13.57 5.37 7.84
N VAL A 149 -13.33 4.10 7.52
CA VAL A 149 -13.14 3.04 8.51
C VAL A 149 -11.99 3.37 9.46
N GLU A 150 -10.81 3.66 8.93
CA GLU A 150 -9.64 3.97 9.77
C GLU A 150 -9.84 5.22 10.62
N SER A 151 -10.52 6.23 10.08
CA SER A 151 -10.81 7.46 10.81
C SER A 151 -11.72 7.21 12.01
N THR A 152 -12.69 6.33 11.83
CA THR A 152 -13.65 5.93 12.86
C THR A 152 -13.01 5.02 13.91
N LEU A 153 -12.19 4.05 13.49
CA LEU A 153 -11.43 3.18 14.40
C LEU A 153 -10.46 4.00 15.27
N THR A 154 -9.81 5.01 14.69
CA THR A 154 -8.96 5.93 15.45
C THR A 154 -9.77 6.68 16.53
N ALA A 155 -10.97 7.17 16.18
CA ALA A 155 -11.83 7.87 17.13
C ALA A 155 -12.30 6.95 18.26
N TYR A 156 -12.63 5.69 17.94
CA TYR A 156 -12.96 4.67 18.93
C TYR A 156 -11.78 4.39 19.87
N ASN A 157 -10.60 4.08 19.33
CA ASN A 157 -9.42 3.75 20.13
C ASN A 157 -9.05 4.86 21.14
N ASN A 158 -9.27 6.13 20.75
CA ASN A 158 -9.03 7.29 21.61
C ASN A 158 -10.07 7.47 22.72
N THR A 159 -11.25 6.87 22.61
CA THR A 159 -12.37 7.03 23.56
C THR A 159 -12.65 5.79 24.41
N THR A 160 -12.33 4.59 23.92
CA THR A 160 -12.73 3.31 24.55
C THR A 160 -11.58 2.30 24.71
N GLY A 161 -10.35 2.65 24.33
CA GLY A 161 -9.20 1.73 24.32
C GLY A 161 -9.07 0.95 23.00
N PRO A 162 -7.89 0.36 22.70
CA PRO A 162 -7.59 -0.19 21.38
C PRO A 162 -8.47 -1.39 21.02
N LEU A 163 -9.07 -1.36 19.82
CA LEU A 163 -9.75 -2.49 19.22
C LEU A 163 -8.75 -3.58 18.82
N PRO A 164 -9.10 -4.86 18.99
CA PRO A 164 -8.33 -5.95 18.42
C PRO A 164 -8.51 -5.95 16.90
N TYR A 165 -7.55 -5.38 16.16
CA TYR A 165 -7.42 -5.63 14.73
C TYR A 165 -6.61 -6.93 14.52
N PRO A 166 -7.08 -7.90 13.72
CA PRO A 166 -6.29 -9.07 13.36
C PRO A 166 -5.18 -8.64 12.39
N ARG A 167 -3.92 -8.81 12.82
CA ARG A 167 -2.73 -8.58 11.99
C ARG A 167 -2.73 -9.47 10.74
#